data_AF-A0A8D8DNU8-F1
#
_entry.id   AF-A0A8D8DNU8-F1
#
_cell.length_a   1.000
_cell.length_b   1.000
_cell.length_c   1.000
_cell.angle_alpha   90.00
_cell.angle_beta   90.00
_cell.angle_gamma   90.00
#
_symmetry.space_group_name_H-M   'P 1'
#
loop_
_entity.id
_entity.type
_entity.pdbx_description
1 polymer ?
#
loop_
_entity_poly.entity_id
_entity_poly.type
_entity_poly.pdbx_seq_one_letter_code
_entity_poly.pdbx_strand_id
1 'polypeptide(L)'
;LSGGEYKRLAMGIDLLSDPKVMLLDEPTSGLDTVATNQVVSHMKTLAQNGRIVACVIHQPSSGILRMFDDVFLLSKGNCLYCGPLDGMVPYFAAAGLECPLSHNPADFALEVASMENEADERVEKMIRSQKVIGQSGESNSAVNGTPVVTQSRTPAALKLSLWTQFWLLTKRTTLCTLRDPTQIQAKTAISIFVGVLVGVVFYDVGNNAARIISNTAFFQIVLHTILFIT
;
A
#
# COMPACT_ATOMS: atom_id res chain seq x y z
N LEU A 1 17.54 2.73 -5.57
CA LEU A 1 16.37 2.39 -6.40
C LEU A 1 15.67 3.68 -6.76
N SER A 2 15.24 3.83 -8.01
CA SER A 2 14.27 4.87 -8.36
C SER A 2 12.93 4.59 -7.67
N GLY A 3 12.09 5.62 -7.52
CA GLY A 3 10.75 5.45 -6.95
C GLY A 3 9.94 4.35 -7.66
N GLY A 4 10.09 4.26 -9.00
CA GLY A 4 9.41 3.24 -9.78
C GLY A 4 9.96 1.83 -9.67
N GLU A 5 11.27 1.68 -9.50
CA GLU A 5 11.87 0.38 -9.18
C GLU A 5 11.39 -0.13 -7.82
N TYR A 6 11.28 0.77 -6.83
CA TYR A 6 10.78 0.42 -5.51
C TYR A 6 9.32 -0.06 -5.57
N LYS A 7 8.45 0.65 -6.32
CA LYS A 7 7.05 0.24 -6.51
C LYS A 7 6.92 -1.11 -7.20
N ARG A 8 7.70 -1.36 -8.26
CA ARG A 8 7.72 -2.68 -8.94
C ARG A 8 8.20 -3.79 -8.02
N LEU A 9 9.21 -3.52 -7.19
CA LEU A 9 9.69 -4.48 -6.20
C LEU A 9 8.61 -4.81 -5.17
N ALA A 10 7.89 -3.80 -4.67
CA ALA A 10 6.79 -4.00 -3.71
C ALA A 10 5.69 -4.89 -4.31
N MET A 11 5.21 -4.59 -5.53
CA MET A 11 4.26 -5.44 -6.23
C MET A 11 4.79 -6.86 -6.47
N GLY A 12 6.07 -6.99 -6.81
CA GLY A 12 6.74 -8.28 -6.98
C GLY A 12 6.74 -9.13 -5.70
N ILE A 13 6.92 -8.51 -4.54
CA ILE A 13 6.86 -9.18 -3.23
C ILE A 13 5.44 -9.70 -2.97
N ASP A 14 4.41 -8.91 -3.26
CA ASP A 14 3.02 -9.33 -3.06
C ASP A 14 2.63 -10.49 -3.99
N LEU A 15 3.15 -10.48 -5.23
CA LEU A 15 2.96 -11.56 -6.20
C LEU A 15 3.58 -12.90 -5.78
N LEU A 16 4.60 -12.90 -4.90
CA LEU A 16 5.19 -14.16 -4.38
C LEU A 16 4.17 -15.01 -3.62
N SER A 17 3.12 -14.39 -3.08
CA SER A 17 2.05 -15.08 -2.35
C SER A 17 0.97 -15.66 -3.28
N ASP A 18 1.12 -15.51 -4.60
CA ASP A 18 0.16 -15.98 -5.61
C ASP A 18 -1.30 -15.56 -5.32
N PRO A 19 -1.59 -14.28 -5.02
CA PRO A 19 -2.94 -13.87 -4.62
C PRO A 19 -3.91 -13.93 -5.80
N LYS A 20 -5.12 -14.45 -5.56
CA LYS A 20 -6.20 -14.44 -6.57
C LYS A 20 -6.80 -13.05 -6.79
N VAL A 21 -6.75 -12.20 -5.76
CA VAL A 21 -7.26 -10.83 -5.76
C VAL A 21 -6.14 -9.91 -5.32
N MET A 22 -5.85 -8.88 -6.12
CA MET A 22 -4.86 -7.85 -5.83
C MET A 22 -5.55 -6.50 -5.74
N LEU A 23 -5.30 -5.79 -4.64
CA LEU A 23 -5.78 -4.42 -4.40
C LEU A 23 -4.56 -3.51 -4.37
N LEU A 24 -4.49 -2.54 -5.28
CA LEU A 24 -3.34 -1.67 -5.46
C LEU A 24 -3.74 -0.22 -5.27
N ASP A 25 -3.12 0.46 -4.30
CA ASP A 25 -3.34 1.89 -4.08
C ASP A 25 -2.29 2.69 -4.85
N GLU A 26 -2.74 3.59 -5.73
CA GLU A 26 -1.91 4.45 -6.59
C GLU A 26 -0.65 3.78 -7.21
N PRO A 27 -0.78 2.69 -7.98
CA PRO A 27 0.38 1.97 -8.52
C PRO A 27 1.20 2.81 -9.52
N THR A 28 0.61 3.86 -10.08
CA THR A 28 1.21 4.72 -11.12
C THR A 28 1.85 6.00 -10.56
N SER A 29 1.63 6.34 -9.29
CA SER A 29 2.11 7.61 -8.70
C SER A 29 3.65 7.66 -8.63
N GLY A 30 4.25 8.80 -9.03
CA GLY A 30 5.72 8.96 -9.03
C GLY A 30 6.48 8.13 -10.06
N LEU A 31 5.78 7.57 -11.06
CA LEU A 31 6.39 6.89 -12.22
C LEU A 31 6.47 7.83 -13.42
N ASP A 32 7.45 7.60 -14.29
CA ASP A 32 7.46 8.16 -15.63
C ASP A 32 6.47 7.41 -16.54
N THR A 33 6.16 7.99 -17.71
CA THR A 33 5.19 7.44 -18.65
C THR A 33 5.54 6.02 -19.13
N VAL A 34 6.82 5.72 -19.32
CA VAL A 34 7.25 4.39 -19.80
C VAL A 34 7.09 3.35 -18.69
N ALA A 35 7.55 3.64 -17.47
CA ALA A 35 7.36 2.73 -16.34
C ALA A 35 5.88 2.53 -16.00
N THR A 36 5.06 3.57 -16.11
CA THR A 36 3.61 3.48 -15.89
C THR A 36 2.96 2.49 -16.86
N ASN A 37 3.26 2.60 -18.15
CA ASN A 37 2.75 1.67 -19.16
C ASN A 37 3.18 0.23 -18.89
N GLN A 38 4.43 0.02 -18.47
CA GLN A 38 4.91 -1.32 -18.10
C GLN A 38 4.13 -1.89 -16.91
N VAL A 39 3.97 -1.11 -15.84
CA VAL A 39 3.23 -1.53 -14.64
C VAL A 39 1.79 -1.91 -14.98
N VAL A 40 1.08 -1.06 -15.71
CA VAL A 40 -0.33 -1.32 -16.07
C VAL A 40 -0.46 -2.49 -17.04
N SER A 41 0.48 -2.66 -17.97
CA SER A 41 0.54 -3.83 -18.86
C SER A 41 0.75 -5.14 -18.08
N HIS A 42 1.61 -5.12 -17.05
CA HIS A 42 1.78 -6.27 -16.17
C HIS A 42 0.51 -6.57 -15.36
N MET A 43 -0.16 -5.55 -14.83
CA MET A 43 -1.45 -5.70 -14.15
C MET A 43 -2.50 -6.32 -15.09
N LYS A 44 -2.57 -5.86 -16.34
CA LYS A 44 -3.44 -6.44 -17.37
C LYS A 44 -3.13 -7.90 -17.65
N THR A 45 -1.84 -8.25 -17.76
CA THR A 45 -1.40 -9.64 -17.95
C THR A 45 -1.80 -10.52 -16.77
N LEU A 46 -1.68 -10.00 -15.55
CA LEU A 46 -2.12 -10.71 -14.33
C LEU A 46 -3.63 -10.94 -14.34
N ALA A 47 -4.41 -9.94 -14.77
CA ALA A 47 -5.86 -10.08 -14.89
C ALA A 47 -6.26 -11.12 -15.96
N GLN A 48 -5.60 -11.10 -17.12
CA GLN A 48 -5.79 -12.08 -18.19
C GLN A 48 -5.46 -13.52 -17.76
N ASN A 49 -4.54 -13.69 -16.80
CA ASN A 49 -4.22 -14.98 -16.20
C ASN A 49 -5.25 -15.46 -15.15
N GLY A 50 -6.42 -14.83 -15.07
CA GLY A 50 -7.52 -15.23 -14.20
C GLY A 50 -7.43 -14.67 -12.77
N ARG A 51 -6.68 -13.59 -12.57
CA ARG A 51 -6.65 -12.85 -11.29
C ARG A 51 -7.59 -11.66 -11.34
N ILE A 52 -8.09 -11.25 -10.19
CA ILE A 52 -8.80 -9.97 -10.05
C ILE A 52 -7.80 -8.92 -9.62
N VAL A 53 -7.68 -7.84 -10.38
CA VAL A 53 -6.80 -6.71 -10.05
C VAL A 53 -7.66 -5.45 -9.99
N ALA A 54 -7.75 -4.84 -8.81
CA ALA A 54 -8.40 -3.55 -8.62
C ALA A 54 -7.36 -2.53 -8.18
N CYS A 55 -7.42 -1.33 -8.75
CA CYS A 55 -6.53 -0.25 -8.35
C CYS A 55 -7.22 1.11 -8.30
N VAL A 56 -6.64 2.00 -7.50
CA VAL A 56 -7.04 3.42 -7.44
C VAL A 56 -6.04 4.22 -8.27
N ILE A 57 -6.55 5.05 -9.20
CA ILE A 57 -5.72 5.94 -10.01
C ILE A 57 -6.33 7.34 -9.95
N HIS A 58 -5.55 8.31 -9.48
CA HIS A 58 -6.05 9.66 -9.28
C HIS A 58 -6.25 10.44 -10.57
N GLN A 59 -5.42 10.25 -11.60
CA GLN A 59 -5.55 10.92 -12.91
C GLN A 59 -4.90 10.06 -14.02
N PRO A 60 -5.61 9.08 -14.60
CA PRO A 60 -5.05 8.27 -15.68
C PRO A 60 -5.02 9.05 -17.00
N SER A 61 -3.90 8.96 -17.71
CA SER A 61 -3.87 9.41 -19.10
C SER A 61 -4.80 8.55 -19.96
N SER A 62 -5.28 9.10 -21.08
CA SER A 62 -6.20 8.40 -21.98
C SER A 62 -5.67 7.05 -22.49
N GLY A 63 -4.35 6.94 -22.70
CA GLY A 63 -3.70 5.68 -23.08
C GLY A 63 -3.72 4.63 -21.97
N ILE A 64 -3.51 5.06 -20.72
CA ILE A 64 -3.58 4.17 -19.55
C ILE A 64 -5.01 3.73 -19.28
N LEU A 65 -5.98 4.65 -19.38
CA LEU A 65 -7.39 4.38 -19.15
C LEU A 65 -7.91 3.23 -20.03
N ARG A 66 -7.54 3.23 -21.32
CA ARG A 66 -7.93 2.19 -22.29
C ARG A 66 -7.41 0.77 -21.97
N MET A 67 -6.47 0.64 -21.04
CA MET A 67 -5.99 -0.68 -20.63
C MET A 67 -6.91 -1.35 -19.60
N PHE A 68 -7.81 -0.60 -18.95
CA PHE A 68 -8.76 -1.11 -17.98
C PHE A 68 -10.02 -1.64 -18.64
N ASP A 69 -10.57 -2.71 -18.07
CA ASP A 69 -11.78 -3.37 -18.55
C ASP A 69 -13.03 -2.69 -17.95
N ASP A 70 -13.04 -2.54 -16.63
CA ASP A 70 -14.12 -1.89 -15.86
C ASP A 70 -13.64 -0.63 -15.14
N VAL A 71 -14.56 0.32 -14.96
CA VAL A 71 -14.35 1.56 -14.21
C VAL A 71 -15.34 1.64 -13.05
N PHE A 72 -14.82 1.95 -11.87
CA PHE A 72 -15.60 2.25 -10.68
C PHE A 72 -15.36 3.71 -10.29
N LEU A 73 -16.38 4.56 -10.49
CA LEU A 73 -16.33 5.99 -10.20
C LEU A 73 -17.10 6.29 -8.91
N LEU A 74 -16.43 6.97 -7.99
CA LEU A 74 -16.96 7.35 -6.69
C LEU A 74 -17.04 8.88 -6.56
N SER A 75 -18.16 9.39 -6.04
CA SER A 75 -18.32 10.80 -5.65
C SER A 75 -18.95 10.90 -4.26
N LYS A 76 -18.34 11.67 -3.36
CA LYS A 76 -18.83 11.91 -1.98
C LYS A 76 -19.25 10.61 -1.24
N GLY A 77 -18.52 9.52 -1.44
CA GLY A 77 -18.80 8.20 -0.83
C GLY A 77 -19.90 7.37 -1.51
N ASN A 78 -20.48 7.83 -2.61
CA ASN A 78 -21.48 7.10 -3.40
C ASN A 78 -20.91 6.66 -4.75
N CYS A 79 -21.34 5.50 -5.23
CA CYS A 79 -21.01 5.02 -6.58
C CYS A 79 -21.80 5.83 -7.61
N LEU A 80 -21.06 6.53 -8.48
CA LEU A 80 -21.62 7.29 -9.59
C LEU A 80 -21.71 6.43 -10.86
N TYR A 81 -20.71 5.60 -11.09
CA TYR A 81 -20.68 4.65 -12.22
C TYR A 81 -19.91 3.39 -11.82
N CYS A 82 -20.39 2.24 -12.29
CA CYS A 82 -19.73 0.95 -12.15
C CYS A 82 -20.08 0.12 -13.38
N GLY A 83 -19.07 -0.24 -14.17
CA GLY A 83 -19.26 -1.02 -15.38
C GLY A 83 -18.10 -0.89 -16.36
N PRO A 84 -18.27 -1.40 -17.59
CA PRO A 84 -17.21 -1.40 -18.60
C PRO A 84 -16.83 0.02 -19.01
N LEU A 85 -15.56 0.24 -19.35
CA LEU A 85 -15.05 1.56 -19.75
C LEU A 85 -15.83 2.15 -20.93
N ASP A 86 -16.16 1.33 -21.94
CA ASP A 86 -16.86 1.78 -23.15
C ASP A 86 -18.30 2.27 -22.86
N GLY A 87 -18.92 1.79 -21.78
CA GLY A 87 -20.25 2.20 -21.36
C GLY A 87 -20.29 3.53 -20.62
N MET A 88 -19.14 4.06 -20.19
CA MET A 88 -19.04 5.23 -19.33
C MET A 88 -19.49 6.52 -20.05
N VAL A 89 -18.97 6.78 -21.25
CA VAL A 89 -19.31 8.01 -22.00
C VAL A 89 -20.80 8.04 -22.42
N PRO A 90 -21.38 6.95 -22.97
CA PRO A 90 -22.82 6.90 -23.24
C PRO A 90 -23.69 7.09 -22.00
N TYR A 91 -23.27 6.59 -20.83
CA TYR A 91 -24.00 6.75 -19.57
C TYR A 91 -24.09 8.23 -19.16
N PHE A 92 -22.99 8.97 -19.25
CA PHE A 92 -23.00 10.41 -18.99
C PHE A 92 -23.80 11.18 -20.05
N ALA A 93 -23.71 10.80 -21.33
CA ALA A 93 -24.48 11.42 -22.40
C ALA A 93 -26.00 11.26 -22.19
N ALA A 94 -26.46 10.10 -21.71
CA ALA A 94 -27.86 9.85 -21.36
C ALA A 94 -28.36 10.74 -20.20
N ALA A 95 -27.45 11.17 -19.31
CA ALA A 95 -27.74 12.14 -18.25
C ALA A 95 -27.65 13.61 -18.73
N GLY A 96 -27.39 13.84 -20.01
CA GLY A 96 -27.24 15.18 -20.59
C GLY A 96 -25.88 15.82 -20.34
N LEU A 97 -24.84 15.01 -20.09
CA LEU A 97 -23.45 15.42 -19.93
C LEU A 97 -22.64 14.86 -21.11
N GLU A 98 -22.41 15.67 -22.13
CA GLU A 98 -21.63 15.26 -23.30
C GLU A 98 -20.13 15.51 -23.08
N CYS A 99 -19.32 14.48 -23.34
CA CYS A 99 -17.87 14.61 -23.29
C CYS A 99 -17.35 15.15 -24.64
N PRO A 100 -16.57 16.24 -24.66
CA PRO A 100 -15.88 16.69 -25.87
C PRO A 100 -14.89 15.65 -26.38
N LEU A 101 -14.80 15.49 -27.71
CA LEU A 101 -13.90 14.50 -28.36
C LEU A 101 -12.40 14.73 -28.09
N SER A 102 -12.01 15.98 -27.82
CA SER A 102 -10.62 16.36 -27.52
C SER A 102 -10.27 16.19 -26.03
N HIS A 103 -11.23 15.84 -25.20
CA HIS A 103 -11.04 15.75 -23.76
C HIS A 103 -10.88 14.30 -23.31
N ASN A 104 -10.08 14.09 -22.27
CA ASN A 104 -9.83 12.75 -21.73
C ASN A 104 -11.09 12.27 -20.97
N PRO A 105 -11.66 11.11 -21.31
CA PRO A 105 -12.86 10.61 -20.64
C PRO A 105 -12.71 10.45 -19.11
N ALA A 106 -11.50 10.15 -18.62
CA ALA A 106 -11.25 10.08 -17.19
C ALA A 106 -11.28 11.45 -16.50
N ASP A 107 -10.69 12.46 -17.14
CA ASP A 107 -10.70 13.82 -16.60
C ASP A 107 -12.13 14.37 -16.58
N PHE A 108 -12.89 14.14 -17.66
CA PHE A 108 -14.33 14.44 -17.71
C PHE A 108 -15.11 13.78 -16.57
N ALA A 109 -14.89 12.48 -16.34
CA ALA A 109 -15.57 11.74 -15.29
C ALA A 109 -15.24 12.27 -13.89
N LEU A 110 -13.98 12.69 -13.66
CA LEU A 110 -13.54 13.30 -12.42
C LEU A 110 -14.10 14.72 -12.22
N GLU A 111 -14.20 15.51 -13.29
CA GLU A 111 -14.86 16.82 -13.27
C GLU A 111 -16.33 16.65 -12.89
N VAL A 112 -17.07 15.76 -13.56
CA VAL A 112 -18.47 15.46 -13.23
C VAL A 112 -18.61 14.99 -11.78
N ALA A 113 -17.67 14.18 -11.28
CA ALA A 113 -17.68 13.70 -9.90
C ALA A 113 -17.37 14.80 -8.85
N SER A 114 -16.74 15.91 -9.25
CA SER A 114 -16.28 16.99 -8.37
C SER A 114 -17.10 18.29 -8.46
N MET A 115 -18.03 18.40 -9.42
CA MET A 115 -18.92 19.57 -9.55
C MET A 115 -19.87 19.72 -8.35
N GLU A 116 -20.00 20.93 -7.80
CA GLU A 116 -20.80 21.22 -6.59
C GLU A 116 -22.10 22.04 -6.81
N ASN A 117 -22.32 22.64 -7.98
CA ASN A 117 -23.36 23.69 -8.12
C ASN A 117 -24.63 23.26 -8.92
N GLU A 118 -24.50 22.80 -10.18
CA GLU A 118 -25.66 22.47 -11.04
C GLU A 118 -25.72 21.00 -11.48
N ALA A 119 -24.56 20.33 -11.53
CA ALA A 119 -24.49 18.91 -11.86
C ALA A 119 -24.95 18.03 -10.68
N ASP A 120 -24.98 18.54 -9.45
CA ASP A 120 -25.33 17.76 -8.24
C ASP A 120 -26.75 17.17 -8.34
N GLU A 121 -27.75 17.84 -8.92
CA GLU A 121 -29.09 17.25 -9.07
C GLU A 121 -29.12 16.08 -10.09
N ARG A 122 -28.33 16.19 -11.17
CA ARG A 122 -28.20 15.12 -12.19
C ARG A 122 -27.37 13.96 -11.66
N VAL A 123 -26.27 14.26 -10.99
CA VAL A 123 -25.38 13.31 -10.32
C VAL A 123 -26.13 12.58 -9.19
N GLU A 124 -26.94 13.27 -8.39
CA GLU A 124 -27.81 12.63 -7.40
C GLU A 124 -28.83 11.70 -8.03
N LYS A 125 -29.45 12.09 -9.16
CA LYS A 125 -30.38 11.22 -9.91
C LYS A 125 -29.67 9.96 -10.43
N MET A 126 -28.42 10.09 -10.87
CA MET A 126 -27.58 8.97 -11.30
C MET A 126 -27.17 8.06 -10.13
N ILE A 127 -26.78 8.63 -8.99
CA ILE A 127 -26.48 7.84 -7.78
C ILE A 127 -27.74 7.08 -7.32
N ARG A 128 -28.92 7.69 -7.41
CA ARG A 128 -30.19 7.02 -7.10
C ARG A 128 -30.48 5.88 -8.08
N SER A 129 -30.33 6.09 -9.39
CA SER A 129 -30.55 5.03 -10.38
C SER A 129 -29.56 3.88 -10.21
N GLN A 130 -28.30 4.18 -9.89
CA GLN A 130 -27.26 3.19 -9.63
C GLN A 130 -27.51 2.39 -8.33
N LYS A 131 -27.98 3.04 -7.26
CA LYS A 131 -28.38 2.34 -6.01
C LYS A 131 -29.55 1.39 -6.25
N VAL A 132 -30.52 1.77 -7.09
CA VAL A 132 -31.65 0.91 -7.45
C VAL A 132 -31.16 -0.32 -8.22
N ILE A 133 -30.21 -0.18 -9.15
CA ILE A 133 -29.61 -1.30 -9.88
C ILE A 133 -28.81 -2.20 -8.93
N GLY A 134 -28.02 -1.62 -8.01
CA GLY A 134 -27.23 -2.36 -7.02
C GLY A 134 -28.07 -3.15 -6.01
N GLN A 135 -29.25 -2.64 -5.61
CA GLN A 135 -30.17 -3.35 -4.72
C GLN A 135 -31.09 -4.34 -5.45
N SER A 136 -31.39 -4.09 -6.72
CA SER A 136 -32.19 -5.02 -7.55
C SER A 136 -31.35 -6.22 -8.03
N GLY A 137 -30.01 -6.12 -8.00
CA GLY A 137 -29.09 -7.20 -8.38
C GLY A 137 -28.88 -8.28 -7.32
N GLU A 138 -29.36 -8.10 -6.09
CA GLU A 138 -29.22 -9.10 -5.01
C GLU A 138 -30.34 -10.18 -5.01
N SER A 139 -31.25 -10.18 -5.98
CA SER A 139 -32.18 -11.30 -6.18
C SER A 139 -32.57 -11.46 -7.66
N ASN A 140 -32.27 -12.64 -8.22
CA ASN A 140 -32.74 -13.17 -9.52
C ASN A 140 -31.90 -12.90 -10.79
N SER A 141 -30.59 -13.16 -10.74
CA SER A 141 -29.94 -13.82 -11.88
C SER A 141 -29.30 -15.12 -11.41
N ALA A 142 -30.02 -16.20 -11.70
CA ALA A 142 -29.63 -17.57 -11.47
C ALA A 142 -28.22 -17.84 -12.02
N VAL A 143 -27.32 -18.22 -11.13
CA VAL A 143 -26.12 -19.01 -11.43
C VAL A 143 -26.60 -20.39 -11.89
N ASN A 144 -27.12 -20.48 -13.11
CA ASN A 144 -27.31 -21.74 -13.83
C ASN A 144 -26.17 -21.88 -14.82
N GLY A 145 -25.06 -22.44 -14.35
CA GLY A 145 -23.90 -22.68 -15.19
C GLY A 145 -22.72 -23.22 -14.39
N THR A 146 -22.76 -24.53 -14.13
CA THR A 146 -21.69 -25.36 -13.53
C THR A 146 -21.20 -24.96 -12.13
N PRO A 147 -21.00 -25.92 -11.20
CA PRO A 147 -20.21 -25.64 -10.01
C PRO A 147 -18.77 -25.44 -10.51
N VAL A 148 -18.41 -24.18 -10.80
CA VAL A 148 -17.00 -23.82 -10.81
C VAL A 148 -16.55 -24.13 -9.40
N VAL A 149 -15.83 -25.24 -9.28
CA VAL A 149 -15.04 -25.61 -8.11
C VAL A 149 -13.97 -24.53 -7.99
N THR A 150 -14.37 -23.32 -7.59
CA THR A 150 -13.48 -22.31 -7.08
C THR A 150 -13.10 -22.84 -5.72
N GLN A 151 -12.14 -23.77 -5.71
CA GLN A 151 -11.32 -23.99 -4.53
C GLN A 151 -10.77 -22.61 -4.17
N SER A 152 -11.42 -21.97 -3.21
CA SER A 152 -10.88 -20.87 -2.44
C SER A 152 -9.68 -21.45 -1.67
N ARG A 153 -8.59 -21.71 -2.39
CA ARG A 153 -7.27 -21.50 -1.83
C ARG A 153 -7.22 -20.02 -1.53
N THR A 154 -7.75 -19.62 -0.38
CA THR A 154 -7.17 -18.51 0.38
C THR A 154 -5.66 -18.69 0.26
N PRO A 155 -4.88 -17.67 -0.12
CA PRO A 155 -3.43 -17.81 -0.11
C PRO A 155 -3.11 -18.36 1.28
N ALA A 156 -2.63 -19.60 1.30
CA ALA A 156 -2.27 -20.25 2.52
C ALA A 156 -1.10 -19.41 3.01
N ALA A 157 -1.38 -18.40 3.84
CA ALA A 157 -0.37 -17.73 4.62
C ALA A 157 0.38 -18.88 5.28
N LEU A 158 1.57 -19.18 4.75
CA LEU A 158 2.38 -20.30 5.17
C LEU A 158 2.56 -20.08 6.66
N LYS A 159 1.83 -20.85 7.48
CA LYS A 159 1.91 -20.78 8.94
C LYS A 159 3.25 -21.39 9.32
N LEU A 160 4.31 -20.61 9.14
CA LEU A 160 5.63 -20.95 9.61
C LEU A 160 5.60 -20.98 11.14
N SER A 161 6.45 -21.81 11.73
CA SER A 161 6.65 -21.82 13.17
C SER A 161 7.12 -20.44 13.64
N LEU A 162 6.63 -20.00 14.80
CA LEU A 162 7.02 -18.74 15.43
C LEU A 162 8.55 -18.64 15.61
N TRP A 163 9.22 -19.77 15.87
CA TRP A 163 10.67 -19.79 16.04
C TRP A 163 11.42 -19.57 14.71
N THR A 164 10.90 -20.13 13.62
CA THR A 164 11.44 -19.90 12.28
C THR A 164 11.25 -18.45 11.87
N GLN A 165 10.06 -17.89 12.14
CA GLN A 165 9.80 -16.47 11.89
C GLN A 165 10.71 -15.57 12.74
N PHE A 166 10.89 -15.88 14.02
CA PHE A 166 11.80 -15.15 14.91
C PHE A 166 13.23 -15.14 14.38
N TRP A 167 13.81 -16.31 14.08
CA TRP A 167 15.17 -16.39 13.56
C TRP A 167 15.34 -15.72 12.19
N LEU A 168 14.33 -15.82 11.33
CA LEU A 168 14.35 -15.19 10.01
C LEU A 168 14.30 -13.65 10.13
N LEU A 169 13.40 -13.13 10.98
CA LEU A 169 13.29 -11.70 11.25
C LEU A 169 14.56 -11.17 11.92
N THR A 170 15.09 -11.86 12.94
CA THR A 170 16.35 -11.48 13.59
C THR A 170 17.49 -11.46 12.59
N LYS A 171 17.68 -12.50 11.78
CA LYS A 171 18.73 -12.54 10.76
C LYS A 171 18.60 -11.38 9.76
N ARG A 172 17.38 -11.11 9.28
CA ARG A 172 17.12 -10.00 8.34
C ARG A 172 17.44 -8.65 8.99
N THR A 173 16.98 -8.42 10.21
CA THR A 173 17.22 -7.19 10.95
C THR A 173 18.71 -7.00 11.22
N THR A 174 19.41 -8.02 11.75
CA THR A 174 20.86 -7.96 12.00
C THR A 174 21.62 -7.64 10.71
N LEU A 175 21.28 -8.26 9.59
CA LEU A 175 21.95 -7.99 8.31
C LEU A 175 21.66 -6.58 7.78
N CYS A 176 20.43 -6.07 7.94
CA CYS A 176 20.10 -4.68 7.63
C CYS A 176 20.87 -3.69 8.52
N THR A 177 20.95 -3.95 9.82
CA THR A 177 21.71 -3.12 10.77
C THR A 177 23.20 -3.13 10.44
N LEU A 178 23.78 -4.31 10.14
CA LEU A 178 25.20 -4.45 9.77
C LEU A 178 25.55 -3.76 8.45
N ARG A 179 24.58 -3.54 7.57
CA ARG A 179 24.77 -2.82 6.30
C ARG A 179 24.60 -1.31 6.41
N ASP A 180 24.15 -0.78 7.55
CA ASP A 180 24.05 0.65 7.81
C ASP A 180 25.23 1.11 8.71
N PRO A 181 26.38 1.47 8.12
CA PRO A 181 27.56 1.87 8.90
C PRO A 181 27.32 3.16 9.69
N THR A 182 26.44 4.03 9.22
CA THR A 182 26.10 5.31 9.85
C THR A 182 25.48 5.08 11.23
N GLN A 183 24.48 4.20 11.32
CA GLN A 183 23.88 3.84 12.60
C GLN A 183 24.86 3.13 13.53
N ILE A 184 25.70 2.24 12.99
CA ILE A 184 26.69 1.51 13.81
C ILE A 184 27.75 2.47 14.36
N GLN A 185 28.28 3.36 13.53
CA GLN A 185 29.28 4.34 13.93
C GLN A 185 28.71 5.32 14.95
N ALA A 186 27.48 5.82 14.75
CA ALA A 186 26.83 6.71 15.71
C ALA A 186 26.62 6.03 17.07
N LYS A 187 26.09 4.80 17.09
CA LYS A 187 25.91 4.02 18.34
C LYS A 187 27.24 3.72 19.03
N THR A 188 28.27 3.35 18.27
CA THR A 188 29.60 3.06 18.80
C THR A 188 30.24 4.32 19.38
N ALA A 189 30.16 5.46 18.69
CA ALA A 189 30.70 6.73 19.15
C ALA A 189 30.02 7.22 20.45
N ILE A 190 28.69 7.14 20.52
CA ILE A 190 27.93 7.47 21.73
C ILE A 190 28.33 6.54 22.88
N SER A 191 28.47 5.23 22.63
CA SER A 191 28.86 4.26 23.65
C SER A 191 30.27 4.52 24.20
N ILE A 192 31.22 4.85 23.32
CA ILE A 192 32.58 5.23 23.72
C ILE A 192 32.55 6.52 24.56
N PHE A 193 31.81 7.54 24.11
CA PHE A 193 31.70 8.80 24.84
C PHE A 193 31.11 8.63 26.23
N VAL A 194 30.00 7.89 26.35
CA VAL A 194 29.37 7.58 27.64
C VAL A 194 30.31 6.74 28.51
N GLY A 195 30.99 5.75 27.94
CA GLY A 195 31.97 4.93 28.67
C GLY A 195 33.12 5.76 29.25
N VAL A 196 33.67 6.69 28.47
CA VAL A 196 34.72 7.62 28.94
C VAL A 196 34.17 8.53 30.03
N LEU A 197 32.97 9.10 29.85
CA LEU A 197 32.36 10.00 30.84
C LEU A 197 32.11 9.28 32.17
N VAL A 198 31.55 8.07 32.14
CA VAL A 198 31.36 7.24 33.34
C VAL A 198 32.71 6.88 33.97
N GLY A 199 33.72 6.52 33.17
CA GLY A 199 35.06 6.21 33.67
C GLY A 199 35.76 7.39 34.36
N VAL A 200 35.56 8.61 33.86
CA VAL A 200 36.07 9.85 34.50
C VAL A 200 35.32 10.16 35.79
N VAL A 201 33.99 10.07 35.79
CA VAL A 201 33.15 10.38 36.96
C VAL A 201 33.42 9.43 38.13
N PHE A 202 33.68 8.15 37.85
CA PHE A 202 33.91 7.11 38.85
C PHE A 202 35.38 6.66 38.92
N TYR A 203 36.31 7.52 38.53
CA TYR A 203 37.74 7.25 38.65
C TYR A 203 38.10 6.98 40.13
N ASP A 204 38.77 5.85 40.40
CA ASP A 204 39.19 5.37 41.73
C ASP A 204 38.04 4.97 42.71
N VAL A 205 36.85 4.69 42.17
CA VAL A 205 35.73 4.11 42.92
C VAL A 205 35.88 2.58 42.98
N GLY A 206 35.78 1.99 44.19
CA GLY A 206 35.91 0.54 44.41
C GLY A 206 37.04 0.12 45.36
N ASN A 207 38.09 0.93 45.50
CA ASN A 207 39.26 0.59 46.35
C ASN A 207 39.03 0.78 47.87
N ASN A 208 37.95 1.45 48.26
CA ASN A 208 37.62 1.74 49.66
C ASN A 208 36.24 1.22 50.03
N ALA A 209 36.18 0.25 50.95
CA ALA A 209 34.93 -0.32 51.47
C ALA A 209 34.02 0.69 52.18
N ALA A 210 34.52 1.87 52.54
CA ALA A 210 33.74 2.95 53.15
C ALA A 210 32.81 3.69 52.16
N ARG A 211 32.97 3.50 50.83
CA ARG A 211 32.20 4.22 49.78
C ARG A 211 31.13 3.34 49.08
N ILE A 212 30.40 2.53 49.85
CA ILE A 212 29.38 1.58 49.34
C ILE A 212 28.33 2.26 48.45
N ILE A 213 27.89 3.46 48.81
CA ILE A 213 26.88 4.22 48.04
C ILE A 213 27.40 4.58 46.64
N SER A 214 28.70 4.93 46.52
CA SER A 214 29.33 5.27 45.24
C SER A 214 29.51 4.04 44.33
N ASN A 215 29.90 2.89 44.90
CA ASN A 215 30.00 1.64 44.16
C ASN A 215 28.62 1.18 43.64
N THR A 216 27.57 1.31 44.46
CA THR A 216 26.20 0.92 44.08
C THR A 216 25.64 1.84 42.99
N ALA A 217 25.90 3.15 43.10
CA ALA A 217 25.52 4.12 42.07
C ALA A 217 26.22 3.85 40.72
N PHE A 218 27.50 3.47 40.75
CA PHE A 218 28.24 3.05 39.55
C PHE A 218 27.57 1.86 38.86
N PHE A 219 27.26 0.78 39.58
CA PHE A 219 26.58 -0.39 39.01
C PHE A 219 25.22 -0.05 38.40
N GLN A 220 24.42 0.79 39.06
CA GLN A 220 23.12 1.23 38.56
C GLN A 220 23.25 2.06 37.26
N ILE A 221 24.20 2.98 37.22
CA ILE A 221 24.44 3.83 36.04
C ILE A 221 24.97 3.00 34.86
N VAL A 222 25.88 2.05 35.11
CA VAL A 222 26.39 1.13 34.06
C VAL A 222 25.28 0.21 33.54
N LEU A 223 24.44 -0.33 34.43
CA LEU A 223 23.31 -1.17 34.02
C LEU A 223 22.32 -0.38 33.16
N HIS A 224 21.98 0.85 33.57
CA HIS A 224 21.02 1.67 32.85
C HIS A 224 21.55 2.12 31.48
N THR A 225 22.85 2.43 31.38
CA THR A 225 23.49 2.78 30.11
C THR A 225 23.57 1.59 29.14
N ILE A 226 23.88 0.38 29.63
CA ILE A 226 23.84 -0.85 28.81
C ILE A 226 22.42 -1.11 28.29
N LEU A 227 21.40 -0.96 29.14
CA LEU A 227 20.00 -1.17 28.77
C LEU A 227 19.49 -0.13 27.76
N PHE A 228 19.95 1.12 27.83
CA PHE A 228 19.54 2.19 26.92
C PHE A 228 20.23 2.12 25.54
N ILE A 229 21.42 1.53 25.48
CA ILE A 229 22.21 1.40 24.24
C ILE A 229 21.81 0.18 23.41
N THR A 230 21.30 -0.87 24.06
CA THR A 230 20.88 -2.14 23.43
C THR A 230 19.50 -2.01 22.78
#